data_AF-A0A1N7JVE1-F1
#
_entry.id   AF-A0A1N7JVE1-F1
#
_cell.length_a   1.000
_cell.length_b   1.000
_cell.length_c   1.000
_cell.angle_alpha   90.00
_cell.angle_beta   90.00
_cell.angle_gamma   90.00
#
_symmetry.space_group_name_H-M   'P 1'
#
loop_
_entity.id
_entity.type
_entity.pdbx_description
1 polymer ?
#
loop_
_entity_poly.entity_id
_entity_poly.type
_entity_poly.pdbx_seq_one_letter_code
_entity_poly.pdbx_strand_id
1 'polypeptide(L)'
;MKKLFLILFAFCSLGVFAQKDYDWKKMDPKQRKEIINNMSPEERKSLLIKFRNNMVLEQLNIDADDKEEFTQLYNEYLDKQNQIKSQFDSNFNPETLSEDDAKVKLQQSFDVGQRLLDNRKDYAEKMQKVIPCQKVLKLFQSEGMMRDKMNEKKYHGGKK
;
A
#
# COMPACT_ATOMS: atom_id res chain seq x y z
N MET A 1 44.18 10.69 -39.33
CA MET A 1 43.34 11.22 -38.23
C MET A 1 41.94 11.52 -38.74
N LYS A 2 40.95 10.67 -38.49
CA LYS A 2 39.52 11.03 -38.50
C LYS A 2 38.83 10.28 -37.37
N LYS A 3 38.08 11.04 -36.58
CA LYS A 3 37.66 10.74 -35.21
C LYS A 3 36.50 9.75 -35.14
N LEU A 4 36.54 9.02 -34.04
CA LEU A 4 35.57 8.08 -33.47
C LEU A 4 34.14 8.65 -33.40
N PHE A 5 33.14 7.82 -33.73
CA PHE A 5 31.81 7.90 -33.09
C PHE A 5 31.28 6.47 -32.91
N LEU A 6 31.53 5.91 -31.73
CA LEU A 6 30.84 4.73 -31.22
C LEU A 6 29.50 5.20 -30.64
N ILE A 7 28.41 4.96 -31.38
CA ILE A 7 27.06 5.15 -30.86
C ILE A 7 26.77 3.93 -29.96
N LEU A 8 26.89 4.13 -28.64
CA LEU A 8 26.33 3.20 -27.66
C LEU A 8 24.80 3.30 -27.75
N PHE A 9 24.16 2.30 -28.34
CA PHE A 9 22.73 2.07 -28.14
C PHE A 9 22.54 1.64 -26.69
N ALA A 10 22.24 2.60 -25.82
CA ALA A 10 21.79 2.32 -24.47
C ALA A 10 20.48 1.54 -24.55
N PHE A 11 20.47 0.39 -23.89
CA PHE A 11 19.31 -0.48 -23.68
C PHE A 11 18.14 0.32 -23.10
N CYS A 12 17.14 0.63 -23.93
CA CYS A 12 15.78 0.80 -23.48
C CYS A 12 15.00 -0.45 -23.86
N SER A 13 15.19 -1.53 -23.09
CA SER A 13 14.15 -2.53 -22.94
C SER A 13 12.99 -1.88 -22.21
N LEU A 14 12.20 -1.08 -22.94
CA LEU A 14 10.84 -0.77 -22.57
C LEU A 14 10.09 -2.11 -22.62
N GLY A 15 10.14 -2.84 -21.51
CA GLY A 15 9.19 -3.90 -21.21
C GLY A 15 7.84 -3.24 -21.06
N VAL A 16 7.17 -2.95 -22.17
CA VAL A 16 5.75 -2.63 -22.20
C VAL A 16 5.04 -3.94 -21.84
N PHE A 17 4.93 -4.22 -20.55
CA PHE A 17 3.93 -5.16 -20.09
C PHE A 17 2.59 -4.48 -20.38
N ALA A 18 2.02 -4.77 -21.55
CA ALA A 18 0.65 -4.43 -21.88
C ALA A 18 -0.25 -5.16 -20.88
N GLN A 19 -0.52 -4.51 -19.74
CA GLN A 19 -1.37 -5.05 -18.70
C GLN A 19 -2.79 -5.08 -19.27
N LYS A 20 -3.29 -6.28 -19.59
CA LYS A 20 -4.69 -6.47 -20.02
C LYS A 20 -5.61 -5.89 -18.95
N ASP A 21 -6.38 -4.86 -19.32
CA ASP A 21 -7.38 -4.30 -18.42
C ASP A 21 -8.68 -5.08 -18.56
N TYR A 22 -9.04 -5.82 -17.52
CA TYR A 22 -10.28 -6.58 -17.48
C TYR A 22 -11.38 -5.74 -16.84
N ASP A 23 -12.60 -5.81 -17.40
CA ASP A 23 -13.79 -5.26 -16.71
C ASP A 23 -14.23 -6.24 -15.60
N TRP A 24 -13.50 -6.17 -14.48
CA TRP A 24 -13.72 -7.04 -13.33
C TRP A 24 -15.12 -6.91 -12.73
N LYS A 25 -15.83 -5.80 -12.93
CA LYS A 25 -17.19 -5.61 -12.39
C LYS A 25 -18.21 -6.46 -13.16
N LYS A 26 -18.02 -6.64 -14.47
CA LYS A 26 -18.94 -7.39 -15.36
C LYS A 26 -18.61 -8.87 -15.53
N MET A 27 -17.43 -9.32 -15.09
CA MET A 27 -16.97 -10.70 -15.28
C MET A 27 -17.65 -11.70 -14.31
N ASP A 28 -17.87 -12.94 -14.73
CA ASP A 28 -18.38 -14.02 -13.87
C ASP A 28 -17.36 -14.40 -12.76
N PRO A 29 -17.79 -14.69 -11.51
CA PRO A 29 -16.86 -15.04 -10.43
C PRO A 29 -15.92 -16.22 -10.71
N LYS A 30 -16.36 -17.24 -11.47
CA LYS A 30 -15.50 -18.38 -11.84
C LYS A 30 -14.39 -17.94 -12.79
N GLN A 31 -14.74 -17.12 -13.78
CA GLN A 31 -13.77 -16.53 -14.72
C GLN A 31 -12.75 -15.66 -13.98
N ARG A 32 -13.19 -14.81 -13.03
CA ARG A 32 -12.28 -14.01 -12.20
C ARG A 32 -11.29 -14.88 -11.46
N LYS A 33 -11.78 -15.95 -10.82
CA LYS A 33 -10.95 -16.90 -10.06
C LYS A 33 -9.93 -17.60 -10.95
N GLU A 34 -10.33 -18.04 -12.13
CA GLU A 34 -9.44 -18.70 -13.09
C GLU A 34 -8.30 -17.77 -13.53
N ILE A 35 -8.62 -16.54 -13.92
CA ILE A 35 -7.61 -15.55 -14.32
C ILE A 35 -6.64 -15.28 -13.17
N ILE A 36 -7.14 -15.02 -11.96
CA ILE A 36 -6.30 -14.76 -10.77
C ILE A 36 -5.42 -15.96 -10.44
N ASN A 37 -5.93 -17.18 -10.58
CA ASN A 37 -5.16 -18.40 -10.33
C ASN A 37 -4.02 -18.57 -11.33
N ASN A 38 -4.19 -18.12 -12.57
CA ASN A 38 -3.18 -18.22 -13.63
C ASN A 38 -2.15 -17.07 -13.63
N MET A 39 -2.34 -16.03 -12.81
CA MET A 39 -1.37 -14.94 -12.66
C MET A 39 -0.12 -15.36 -11.87
N SER A 40 1.02 -14.79 -12.21
CA SER A 40 2.22 -14.79 -11.36
C SER A 40 1.99 -14.03 -10.04
N PRO A 41 2.79 -14.28 -8.98
CA PRO A 41 2.70 -13.51 -7.73
C PRO A 41 2.76 -11.98 -7.93
N GLU A 42 3.58 -11.52 -8.86
CA GLU A 42 3.83 -10.13 -9.21
C GLU A 42 2.61 -9.51 -9.90
N GLU A 43 2.00 -10.24 -10.85
CA GLU A 43 0.76 -9.83 -11.50
C GLU A 43 -0.40 -9.75 -10.50
N ARG A 44 -0.51 -10.74 -9.59
CA ARG A 44 -1.50 -10.71 -8.51
C ARG A 44 -1.28 -9.50 -7.59
N LYS A 45 -0.03 -9.21 -7.23
CA LYS A 45 0.32 -8.04 -6.41
C LYS A 45 -0.08 -6.74 -7.11
N SER A 46 0.25 -6.58 -8.39
CA SER A 46 -0.13 -5.42 -9.19
C SER A 46 -1.65 -5.27 -9.28
N LEU A 47 -2.37 -6.37 -9.49
CA LEU A 47 -3.84 -6.39 -9.52
C LEU A 47 -4.44 -5.91 -8.19
N LEU A 48 -3.93 -6.41 -7.05
CA LEU A 48 -4.40 -6.00 -5.73
C LEU A 48 -4.14 -4.51 -5.45
N ILE A 49 -2.97 -4.01 -5.86
CA ILE A 49 -2.65 -2.57 -5.77
C ILE A 49 -3.65 -1.76 -6.61
N LYS A 50 -3.93 -2.18 -7.84
CA LYS A 50 -4.90 -1.51 -8.72
C LYS A 50 -6.30 -1.49 -8.10
N PHE A 51 -6.78 -2.60 -7.57
CA PHE A 51 -8.08 -2.66 -6.90
C PHE A 51 -8.18 -1.76 -5.68
N ARG A 52 -7.16 -1.78 -4.82
CA ARG A 52 -7.09 -0.91 -3.64
C ARG A 52 -7.16 0.56 -4.07
N ASN A 53 -6.36 0.95 -5.05
CA ASN A 53 -6.29 2.34 -5.51
C ASN A 53 -7.62 2.78 -6.11
N ASN A 54 -8.22 1.97 -6.99
CA ASN A 54 -9.53 2.25 -7.56
C ASN A 54 -10.61 2.40 -6.49
N MET A 55 -10.61 1.53 -5.47
CA MET A 55 -11.56 1.61 -4.37
C MET A 55 -11.43 2.92 -3.59
N VAL A 56 -10.19 3.36 -3.30
CA VAL A 56 -9.94 4.62 -2.59
C VAL A 56 -10.35 5.83 -3.45
N LEU A 57 -10.00 5.82 -4.74
CA LEU A 57 -10.40 6.87 -5.68
C LEU A 57 -11.93 7.01 -5.75
N GLU A 58 -12.65 5.89 -5.88
CA GLU A 58 -14.12 5.85 -5.89
C GLU A 58 -14.70 6.33 -4.55
N GLN A 59 -14.16 5.85 -3.41
CA GLN A 59 -14.64 6.21 -2.08
C GLN A 59 -14.47 7.70 -1.76
N LEU A 60 -13.36 8.29 -2.18
CA LEU A 60 -13.07 9.71 -1.96
C LEU A 60 -13.68 10.62 -3.04
N ASN A 61 -14.19 10.03 -4.13
CA ASN A 61 -14.65 10.75 -5.31
C ASN A 61 -13.57 11.74 -5.80
N ILE A 62 -12.38 11.23 -6.11
CA ILE A 62 -11.26 12.04 -6.62
C ILE A 62 -11.55 12.50 -8.04
N ASP A 63 -11.31 13.79 -8.29
CA ASP A 63 -11.56 14.45 -9.56
C ASP A 63 -10.58 13.92 -10.60
N ALA A 64 -10.98 13.85 -11.87
CA ALA A 64 -10.21 13.14 -12.91
C ALA A 64 -8.76 13.67 -13.02
N ASP A 65 -8.58 14.98 -12.92
CA ASP A 65 -7.31 15.66 -13.07
C ASP A 65 -6.34 15.38 -11.90
N ASP A 66 -6.87 15.04 -10.71
CA ASP A 66 -6.08 14.80 -9.50
C ASP A 66 -5.72 13.32 -9.30
N LYS A 67 -6.32 12.40 -10.07
CA LYS A 67 -6.23 10.94 -9.82
C LYS A 67 -4.80 10.43 -9.88
N GLU A 68 -4.02 10.87 -10.84
CA GLU A 68 -2.65 10.37 -11.05
C GLU A 68 -1.75 10.78 -9.87
N GLU A 69 -1.68 12.08 -9.58
CA GLU A 69 -0.86 12.63 -8.50
C GLU A 69 -1.29 12.09 -7.14
N PHE A 70 -2.60 12.06 -6.85
CA PHE A 70 -3.11 11.49 -5.61
C PHE A 70 -2.74 10.00 -5.48
N THR A 71 -2.88 9.22 -6.55
CA THR A 71 -2.57 7.78 -6.52
C THR A 71 -1.09 7.54 -6.25
N GLN A 72 -0.21 8.36 -6.82
CA GLN A 72 1.22 8.30 -6.53
C GLN A 72 1.49 8.56 -5.04
N LEU A 73 1.00 9.69 -4.50
CA LEU A 73 1.17 10.04 -3.09
C LEU A 73 0.60 8.97 -2.15
N TYR A 74 -0.55 8.39 -2.50
CA TYR A 74 -1.18 7.33 -1.72
C TYR A 74 -0.35 6.04 -1.70
N ASN A 75 0.21 5.64 -2.84
CA ASN A 75 1.09 4.47 -2.90
C ASN A 75 2.37 4.70 -2.09
N GLU A 76 3.01 5.86 -2.22
CA GLU A 76 4.21 6.20 -1.45
C GLU A 76 3.94 6.21 0.07
N TYR A 77 2.80 6.77 0.50
CA TYR A 77 2.37 6.76 1.89
C TYR A 77 2.29 5.33 2.45
N LEU A 78 1.65 4.42 1.69
CA LEU A 78 1.49 3.02 2.09
C LEU A 78 2.81 2.26 2.09
N ASP A 79 3.67 2.50 1.10
CA ASP A 79 4.98 1.84 1.02
C ASP A 79 5.87 2.26 2.20
N LYS A 80 5.91 3.55 2.54
CA LYS A 80 6.60 4.02 3.75
C LYS A 80 5.99 3.47 5.02
N GLN A 81 4.66 3.40 5.10
CA GLN A 81 3.97 2.80 6.23
C GLN A 81 4.39 1.33 6.41
N ASN A 82 4.50 0.57 5.32
CA ASN A 82 4.94 -0.82 5.34
C ASN A 82 6.41 -0.94 5.75
N GLN A 83 7.30 -0.08 5.23
CA GLN A 83 8.71 -0.04 5.61
C GLN A 83 8.92 0.31 7.09
N ILE A 84 8.09 1.19 7.66
CA ILE A 84 8.14 1.50 9.10
C ILE A 84 7.69 0.28 9.91
N LYS A 85 6.56 -0.33 9.52
CA LYS A 85 6.01 -1.51 10.21
C LYS A 85 6.96 -2.71 10.15
N SER A 86 7.67 -2.93 9.04
CA SER A 86 8.59 -4.06 8.89
C SER A 86 9.82 -3.98 9.79
N GLN A 87 10.10 -2.82 10.40
CA GLN A 87 11.20 -2.65 11.35
C GLN A 87 10.85 -3.14 12.77
N PHE A 88 9.57 -3.43 13.01
CA PHE A 88 9.11 -4.00 14.26
C PHE A 88 8.63 -5.43 14.03
N ASP A 89 9.36 -6.38 14.61
CA ASP A 89 8.86 -7.74 14.67
C ASP A 89 7.75 -7.82 15.73
N SER A 90 6.51 -7.95 15.24
CA SER A 90 5.33 -8.14 16.07
C SER A 90 5.08 -9.60 16.47
N ASN A 91 5.91 -10.55 16.00
CA ASN A 91 5.73 -11.98 16.24
C ASN A 91 6.65 -12.46 17.38
N PHE A 92 6.35 -12.03 18.60
CA PHE A 92 7.06 -12.49 19.81
C PHE A 92 6.06 -12.85 20.91
N ASN A 93 6.47 -13.73 21.83
CA ASN A 93 5.71 -14.01 23.05
C ASN A 93 6.23 -13.11 24.18
N PRO A 94 5.43 -12.15 24.69
CA PRO A 94 5.85 -11.29 25.80
C PRO A 94 6.21 -12.06 27.07
N GLU A 95 5.58 -13.22 27.31
CA GLU A 95 5.76 -14.02 28.53
C GLU A 95 7.14 -14.73 28.58
N THR A 96 7.84 -14.81 27.45
CA THR A 96 9.16 -15.46 27.37
C THR A 96 10.33 -14.48 27.34
N LEU A 97 10.05 -13.17 27.36
CA LEU A 97 11.10 -12.15 27.31
C LEU A 97 11.72 -11.93 28.70
N SER A 98 13.02 -11.64 28.72
CA SER A 98 13.64 -11.03 29.90
C SER A 98 13.10 -9.60 30.08
N GLU A 99 13.22 -9.04 31.28
CA GLU A 99 12.75 -7.66 31.52
C GLU A 99 13.48 -6.63 30.66
N ASP A 100 14.77 -6.84 30.38
CA ASP A 100 15.52 -5.91 29.54
C ASP A 100 15.13 -6.03 28.06
N ASP A 101 14.88 -7.25 27.57
CA ASP A 101 14.33 -7.45 26.21
C ASP A 101 12.92 -6.87 26.08
N ALA A 102 12.07 -7.03 27.12
CA ALA A 102 10.73 -6.47 27.16
C ALA A 102 10.76 -4.94 27.11
N LYS A 103 11.66 -4.28 27.85
CA LYS A 103 11.88 -2.82 27.77
C LYS A 103 12.29 -2.38 26.38
N VAL A 104 13.20 -3.10 25.73
CA VAL A 104 13.62 -2.80 24.34
C VAL A 104 12.43 -2.91 23.40
N LYS A 105 11.63 -3.97 23.49
CA LYS A 105 10.41 -4.14 22.67
C LYS A 105 9.39 -3.04 22.92
N LEU A 106 9.21 -2.62 24.18
CA LEU A 106 8.31 -1.52 24.53
C LEU A 106 8.78 -0.21 23.89
N GLN A 107 10.07 0.12 23.99
CA GLN A 107 10.62 1.33 23.37
C GLN A 107 10.47 1.31 21.84
N GLN A 108 10.79 0.19 21.21
CA GLN A 108 10.61 0.01 19.75
C GLN A 108 9.16 0.23 19.34
N SER A 109 8.19 -0.19 20.15
CA SER A 109 6.77 0.01 19.86
C SER A 109 6.39 1.50 19.82
N PHE A 110 6.96 2.32 20.72
CA PHE A 110 6.76 3.77 20.72
C PHE A 110 7.43 4.43 19.52
N ASP A 111 8.67 4.06 19.21
CA ASP A 111 9.41 4.62 18.07
C ASP A 111 8.69 4.36 16.74
N VAL A 112 8.14 3.16 16.57
CA VAL A 112 7.34 2.79 15.41
C VAL A 112 6.04 3.59 15.36
N GLY A 113 5.35 3.74 16.50
CA GLY A 113 4.15 4.56 16.62
C GLY A 113 4.40 6.02 16.23
N GLN A 114 5.49 6.60 16.72
CA GLN A 114 5.89 7.98 16.39
C GLN A 114 6.14 8.14 14.90
N ARG A 115 6.92 7.23 14.29
CA ARG A 115 7.22 7.30 12.84
C ARG A 115 6.00 7.09 11.96
N LEU A 116 5.05 6.25 12.39
CA LEU A 116 3.78 6.10 11.68
C LEU A 116 2.94 7.39 11.75
N LEU A 117 2.92 8.05 12.90
CA LEU A 117 2.25 9.33 13.08
C LEU A 117 2.89 10.42 12.20
N ASP A 118 4.22 10.49 12.17
CA ASP A 118 4.94 11.47 11.37
C ASP A 118 4.75 11.21 9.87
N ASN A 119 4.81 9.95 9.41
CA ASN A 119 4.47 9.58 8.04
C ASN A 119 3.03 10.00 7.69
N ARG A 120 2.07 9.87 8.62
CA ARG A 120 0.70 10.34 8.41
C ARG A 120 0.63 11.86 8.28
N LYS A 121 1.35 12.61 9.11
CA LYS A 121 1.41 14.09 9.01
C LYS A 121 1.99 14.52 7.67
N ASP A 122 3.15 13.97 7.29
CA ASP A 122 3.85 14.32 6.05
C ASP A 122 2.96 14.10 4.82
N TYR A 123 2.27 12.97 4.74
CA TYR A 123 1.40 12.67 3.60
C TYR A 123 0.05 13.37 3.67
N ALA A 124 -0.45 13.72 4.85
CA ALA A 124 -1.60 14.62 4.95
C ALA A 124 -1.27 15.99 4.34
N GLU A 125 -0.10 16.55 4.65
CA GLU A 125 0.35 17.84 4.11
C GLU A 125 0.57 17.82 2.60
N LYS A 126 1.04 16.69 2.04
CA LYS A 126 1.18 16.52 0.59
C LYS A 126 -0.18 16.34 -0.08
N MET A 127 -1.01 15.43 0.43
CA MET A 127 -2.30 15.13 -0.18
C MET A 127 -3.25 16.32 -0.12
N GLN A 128 -3.23 17.14 0.93
CA GLN A 128 -4.11 18.32 1.04
C GLN A 128 -3.80 19.42 0.01
N LYS A 129 -2.65 19.35 -0.68
CA LYS A 129 -2.31 20.23 -1.80
C LYS A 129 -2.92 19.75 -3.12
N VAL A 130 -3.31 18.48 -3.19
CA VAL A 130 -3.86 17.82 -4.39
C VAL A 130 -5.38 17.65 -4.25
N ILE A 131 -5.86 17.31 -3.05
CA ILE A 131 -7.28 17.05 -2.80
C ILE A 131 -7.75 17.82 -1.56
N PRO A 132 -9.05 18.16 -1.44
CA PRO A 132 -9.57 18.85 -0.27
C PRO A 132 -9.29 18.11 1.05
N CYS A 133 -9.02 18.87 2.13
CA CYS A 133 -8.73 18.30 3.46
C CYS A 133 -9.82 17.34 3.96
N GLN A 134 -11.08 17.55 3.60
CA GLN A 134 -12.20 16.66 3.93
C GLN A 134 -12.02 15.26 3.31
N LYS A 135 -11.50 15.18 2.07
CA LYS A 135 -11.19 13.90 1.41
C LYS A 135 -9.99 13.23 2.10
N VAL A 136 -8.97 14.00 2.51
CA VAL A 136 -7.83 13.49 3.30
C VAL A 136 -8.28 12.93 4.67
N LEU A 137 -9.18 13.64 5.37
CA LEU A 137 -9.75 13.16 6.63
C LEU A 137 -10.56 11.87 6.44
N LYS A 138 -11.39 11.81 5.38
CA LYS A 138 -12.18 10.63 5.03
C LYS A 138 -11.29 9.42 4.74
N LEU A 139 -10.14 9.62 4.08
CA LEU A 139 -9.15 8.57 3.85
C LEU A 139 -8.66 7.97 5.18
N PHE A 140 -8.23 8.81 6.12
CA PHE A 140 -7.71 8.28 7.38
C PHE A 140 -8.77 7.66 8.29
N GLN A 141 -10.02 8.14 8.22
CA GLN A 141 -11.14 7.50 8.91
C GLN A 141 -11.41 6.09 8.37
N SER A 142 -11.33 5.90 7.05
CA SER A 142 -11.58 4.58 6.45
C SER A 142 -10.48 3.57 6.78
N GLU A 143 -9.22 4.01 6.88
CA GLU A 143 -8.10 3.17 7.33
C GLU A 143 -8.28 2.64 8.76
N GLY A 144 -8.69 3.51 9.69
CA GLY A 144 -8.99 3.11 11.07
C GLY A 144 -10.09 2.05 11.15
N MET A 145 -11.22 2.30 10.48
CA MET A 145 -12.35 1.35 10.46
C MET A 145 -11.98 -0.01 9.87
N MET A 146 -11.16 -0.05 8.81
CA MET A 146 -10.73 -1.30 8.20
C MET A 146 -9.84 -2.12 9.14
N ARG A 147 -8.91 -1.45 9.85
CA ARG A 147 -8.09 -2.09 10.87
C ARG A 147 -8.94 -2.68 11.98
N ASP A 148 -9.91 -1.92 12.49
CA ASP A 148 -10.72 -2.33 13.63
C ASP A 148 -11.60 -3.55 13.26
N LYS A 149 -12.24 -3.54 12.08
CA LYS A 149 -12.97 -4.71 11.54
C LYS A 149 -12.10 -5.95 11.33
N MET A 150 -10.85 -5.78 10.91
CA MET A 150 -9.91 -6.90 10.76
C MET A 150 -9.53 -7.50 12.12
N ASN A 151 -9.37 -6.66 13.15
CA ASN A 151 -9.09 -7.11 14.51
C ASN A 151 -10.29 -7.84 15.13
N GLU A 152 -11.51 -7.35 14.94
CA GLU A 152 -12.75 -8.02 15.37
C GLU A 152 -12.88 -9.43 14.76
N LYS A 153 -12.64 -9.58 13.44
CA LYS A 153 -12.70 -10.88 12.77
C LYS A 153 -11.65 -11.86 13.29
N LYS A 154 -10.44 -11.41 13.62
CA LYS A 154 -9.42 -12.27 14.24
C LYS A 154 -9.87 -12.76 15.61
N TYR A 155 -10.55 -11.93 16.38
CA TYR A 155 -11.06 -12.29 17.70
C TYR A 155 -12.20 -13.33 17.65
N HIS A 156 -13.06 -13.25 16.64
CA HIS A 156 -14.17 -14.20 16.45
C HIS A 156 -13.78 -15.47 15.68
N GLY A 157 -12.70 -15.45 14.90
CA GLY A 157 -12.21 -16.60 14.12
C GLY A 157 -11.46 -17.65 14.95
N GLY A 158 -11.08 -17.34 16.19
CA GLY A 158 -10.43 -18.27 17.13
C GLY A 158 -11.38 -19.17 17.93
N LYS A 159 -12.70 -19.09 17.69
CA LYS A 159 -13.70 -20.00 18.25
C LYS A 159 -14.25 -20.92 17.14
N LYS A 160 -13.45 -21.87 16.67
CA LYS A 160 -13.90 -23.06 15.95
C LYS A 160 -13.05 -24.24 16.35
#